data_AF-E5Y2I5-F1
#
_entry.id   AF-E5Y2I5-F1
#
_cell.length_a   1.000
_cell.length_b   1.000
_cell.length_c   1.000
_cell.angle_alpha   90.00
_cell.angle_beta   90.00
_cell.angle_gamma   90.00
#
_symmetry.space_group_name_H-M   'P 1'
#
loop_
_entity.id
_entity.type
_entity.pdbx_description
1 polymer ?
#
loop_
_entity_poly.entity_id
_entity_poly.type
_entity_poly.pdbx_seq_one_letter_code
_entity_poly.pdbx_strand_id
1 'polypeptide(L)'
;MNEVDTLRAQVLERYTSIYAFCRAHPELKRATVYLVLSGRYPGKWSFQAARIRAALTGAEKAPETPAPGVTREILAETLQSIRCAHCRRLDRRECMACRDQTEREGKELFGRLFQEK
;
A
#
# COMPACT_ATOMS: atom_id res chain seq x y z
N MET A 1 15.47 -26.20 -4.43
CA MET A 1 14.14 -25.86 -3.88
C MET A 1 13.63 -24.64 -4.64
N ASN A 2 12.46 -24.71 -5.27
CA ASN A 2 11.92 -23.60 -6.08
C ASN A 2 11.25 -22.56 -5.15
N GLU A 3 11.13 -21.31 -5.59
CA GLU A 3 10.48 -20.22 -4.85
C GLU A 3 9.04 -20.56 -4.44
N VAL A 4 8.33 -21.37 -5.25
CA VAL A 4 6.99 -21.88 -4.93
C VAL A 4 7.02 -22.79 -3.71
N ASP A 5 7.96 -23.75 -3.67
CA ASP A 5 8.10 -24.69 -2.56
C ASP A 5 8.52 -23.97 -1.28
N THR A 6 9.44 -23.01 -1.40
CA THR A 6 9.87 -22.16 -0.28
C THR A 6 8.70 -21.36 0.29
N LEU A 7 7.90 -20.70 -0.56
CA LEU A 7 6.74 -19.93 -0.09
C LEU A 7 5.69 -20.84 0.56
N ARG A 8 5.44 -22.02 -0.02
CA ARG A 8 4.52 -23.01 0.56
C ARG A 8 5.00 -23.48 1.93
N ALA A 9 6.30 -23.75 2.08
CA ALA A 9 6.90 -24.14 3.35
C ALA A 9 6.75 -23.02 4.40
N GLN A 10 7.00 -21.75 4.04
CA GLN A 10 6.83 -20.60 4.94
C GLN A 10 5.38 -20.45 5.46
N VAL A 11 4.38 -20.76 4.62
CA VAL A 11 2.97 -20.78 5.04
C VAL A 11 2.74 -21.91 6.05
N LEU A 12 3.21 -23.12 5.74
CA LEU A 12 2.98 -24.30 6.57
C LEU A 12 3.79 -24.30 7.89
N GLU A 13 4.87 -23.52 7.96
CA GLU A 13 5.62 -23.29 9.20
C GLU A 13 4.78 -22.52 10.24
N ARG A 14 3.91 -21.60 9.79
CA ARG A 14 3.12 -20.72 10.67
C ARG A 14 1.67 -21.16 10.83
N TYR A 15 1.14 -21.90 9.87
CA TYR A 15 -0.25 -22.32 9.82
C TYR A 15 -0.36 -23.82 9.60
N THR A 16 -1.29 -24.45 10.32
CA THR A 16 -1.55 -25.90 10.23
C THR A 16 -1.95 -26.37 8.83
N SER A 17 -2.46 -25.48 7.98
CA SER A 17 -2.75 -25.75 6.57
C SER A 17 -2.88 -24.46 5.75
N ILE A 18 -2.81 -24.58 4.42
CA ILE A 18 -3.13 -23.46 3.50
C ILE A 18 -4.57 -22.97 3.71
N TYR A 19 -5.49 -23.89 4.06
CA TYR A 19 -6.87 -23.53 4.38
C TYR A 19 -6.93 -22.63 5.62
N ALA A 20 -6.18 -22.98 6.68
CA ALA A 20 -6.10 -22.19 7.91
C ALA A 20 -5.49 -20.80 7.65
N PHE A 21 -4.42 -20.72 6.84
CA PHE A 21 -3.87 -19.46 6.37
C PHE A 21 -4.92 -18.59 5.66
N CYS A 22 -5.65 -19.16 4.68
CA CYS A 22 -6.70 -18.44 3.99
C CYS A 22 -7.87 -18.00 4.89
N ARG A 23 -8.11 -18.70 6.00
CA ARG A 23 -9.12 -18.32 7.00
C ARG A 23 -8.65 -17.16 7.88
N ALA A 24 -7.35 -17.11 8.19
CA ALA A 24 -6.75 -16.02 8.95
C ALA A 24 -6.59 -14.74 8.11
N HIS A 25 -6.48 -14.87 6.78
CA HIS A 25 -6.28 -13.76 5.85
C HIS A 25 -7.43 -13.64 4.82
N PRO A 26 -8.64 -13.20 5.24
CA PRO A 26 -9.81 -13.09 4.35
C PRO A 26 -9.64 -12.05 3.22
N GLU A 27 -8.71 -11.11 3.36
CA GLU A 27 -8.33 -10.12 2.34
C GLU A 27 -7.65 -10.74 1.10
N LEU A 28 -7.13 -11.97 1.23
CA LEU A 28 -6.55 -12.73 0.12
C LEU A 28 -7.58 -13.65 -0.52
N LYS A 29 -7.72 -13.58 -1.85
CA LYS A 29 -8.59 -14.50 -2.59
C LYS A 29 -8.03 -15.92 -2.52
N ARG A 30 -8.79 -16.83 -1.90
CA ARG A 30 -8.42 -18.25 -1.71
C ARG A 30 -7.94 -18.92 -2.99
N ALA A 31 -8.69 -18.79 -4.08
CA ALA A 31 -8.33 -19.37 -5.38
C ALA A 31 -6.95 -18.89 -5.86
N THR A 32 -6.66 -17.59 -5.72
CA THR A 32 -5.36 -17.00 -6.06
C THR A 32 -4.24 -17.60 -5.21
N VAL A 33 -4.43 -17.74 -3.89
CA VAL A 33 -3.44 -18.35 -2.99
C VAL A 33 -3.11 -19.78 -3.44
N TYR A 34 -4.11 -20.62 -3.72
CA TYR A 34 -3.87 -21.99 -4.19
C TYR A 34 -3.14 -22.05 -5.54
N LEU A 35 -3.49 -21.18 -6.49
CA LEU A 35 -2.81 -21.11 -7.78
C LEU A 35 -1.34 -20.67 -7.63
N VAL A 36 -1.07 -19.69 -6.77
CA VAL A 36 0.29 -19.18 -6.52
C VAL A 36 1.15 -20.23 -5.81
N LEU A 37 0.62 -20.86 -4.75
CA LEU A 37 1.31 -21.91 -3.98
C LEU A 37 1.41 -23.27 -4.71
N SER A 38 0.80 -23.39 -5.89
CA SER A 38 0.97 -24.53 -6.80
C SER A 38 1.76 -24.19 -8.06
N GLY A 39 2.26 -22.97 -8.19
CA GLY A 39 3.03 -22.52 -9.35
C GLY A 39 2.20 -22.37 -10.64
N ARG A 40 0.87 -22.47 -10.56
CA ARG A 40 -0.06 -22.46 -11.72
C ARG A 40 -0.78 -21.14 -11.90
N TYR A 41 -0.36 -20.09 -11.19
CA TYR A 41 -0.99 -18.78 -11.32
C TYR A 41 -0.65 -18.14 -12.68
N PRO A 42 -1.65 -17.81 -13.52
CA PRO A 42 -1.41 -17.35 -14.89
C PRO A 42 -0.97 -15.88 -14.97
N GLY A 43 -1.10 -15.12 -13.89
CA GLY A 43 -0.68 -13.71 -13.84
C GLY A 43 0.76 -13.53 -13.34
N LYS A 44 1.11 -12.29 -12.96
CA LYS A 44 2.40 -11.97 -12.35
C LYS A 44 2.55 -12.67 -10.98
N TRP A 45 3.16 -13.86 -10.99
CA TRP A 45 3.35 -14.69 -9.80
C TRP A 45 4.10 -13.96 -8.69
N SER A 46 5.19 -13.27 -9.03
CA SER A 46 6.04 -12.54 -8.08
C SER A 46 5.27 -11.51 -7.25
N PHE A 47 4.32 -10.80 -7.87
CA PHE A 47 3.48 -9.83 -7.18
C PHE A 47 2.56 -10.49 -6.15
N GLN A 48 1.89 -11.58 -6.51
CA GLN A 48 1.02 -12.29 -5.57
C GLN A 48 1.81 -13.01 -4.49
N ALA A 49 2.98 -13.57 -4.82
CA ALA A 49 3.91 -14.14 -3.86
C ALA A 49 4.34 -13.10 -2.82
N ALA A 50 4.67 -11.88 -3.24
CA ALA A 50 5.00 -10.78 -2.32
C ALA A 50 3.83 -10.45 -1.38
N ARG A 51 2.59 -10.40 -1.89
CA ARG A 51 1.39 -10.19 -1.06
C ARG A 51 1.17 -11.30 -0.03
N ILE A 52 1.37 -12.55 -0.42
CA ILE A 52 1.28 -13.69 0.52
C ILE A 52 2.37 -13.59 1.58
N ARG A 53 3.62 -13.24 1.21
CA ARG A 53 4.71 -13.04 2.17
C ARG A 53 4.42 -11.90 3.15
N ALA A 54 3.86 -10.78 2.67
CA ALA A 54 3.47 -9.66 3.54
C ALA A 54 2.42 -10.07 4.58
N ALA A 55 1.43 -10.87 4.17
CA ALA A 55 0.44 -11.44 5.08
C ALA A 55 1.07 -12.37 6.12
N LEU A 56 2.08 -13.17 5.75
CA LEU A 56 2.81 -14.05 6.68
C LEU A 56 3.62 -13.30 7.74
N THR A 57 4.14 -12.12 7.41
CA THR A 57 4.93 -11.30 8.34
C THR A 57 4.07 -10.39 9.21
N GLY A 58 2.73 -10.41 9.04
CA GLY A 58 1.84 -9.47 9.71
C GLY A 58 2.08 -8.02 9.27
N ALA A 59 2.70 -7.82 8.10
CA ALA A 59 2.85 -6.50 7.52
C ALA A 59 1.50 -6.12 6.88
N GLU A 60 0.58 -5.61 7.71
CA GLU A 60 -0.51 -4.77 7.22
C GLU A 60 0.11 -3.75 6.25
N LYS A 61 -0.29 -3.81 4.98
CA LYS A 61 0.19 -2.99 3.85
C LYS A 61 1.49 -2.27 4.16
N ALA A 62 2.61 -2.88 3.77
CA ALA A 62 3.86 -2.13 3.71
C ALA A 62 3.56 -0.79 3.00
N PRO A 63 3.99 0.34 3.59
CA PRO A 63 3.83 1.66 2.99
C PRO A 63 4.24 1.55 1.52
N GLU A 64 3.44 2.13 0.64
CA GLU A 64 3.84 2.19 -0.75
C GLU A 64 5.18 2.94 -0.78
N THR A 65 6.14 2.50 -1.59
CA THR A 65 7.33 3.30 -1.82
C THR A 65 6.91 4.43 -2.76
N PRO A 66 7.21 5.70 -2.45
CA PRO A 66 6.86 6.79 -3.34
C PRO A 66 7.58 6.58 -4.68
N ALA A 67 6.87 6.83 -5.79
CA ALA A 67 7.50 6.77 -7.10
C ALA A 67 8.68 7.77 -7.16
N PRO A 68 9.73 7.50 -7.95
CA PRO A 68 10.88 8.40 -8.06
C PRO A 68 10.43 9.82 -8.38
N GLY A 69 10.84 10.77 -7.55
CA GLY A 69 10.48 12.18 -7.69
C GLY A 69 9.18 12.61 -7.01
N VAL A 70 8.44 11.71 -6.34
CA VAL A 70 7.32 12.10 -5.47
C VAL A 70 7.86 12.43 -4.09
N THR A 71 7.86 13.72 -3.73
CA THR A 71 8.25 14.21 -2.40
C THR A 71 7.03 14.72 -1.63
N ARG A 72 7.19 14.90 -0.31
CA ARG A 72 6.16 15.51 0.54
C ARG A 72 5.82 16.94 0.11
N GLU A 73 6.80 17.70 -0.37
CA GLU A 73 6.61 19.05 -0.90
C GLU A 73 5.75 19.04 -2.17
N ILE A 74 6.06 18.14 -3.12
CA ILE A 74 5.30 18.02 -4.38
C ILE A 74 3.85 17.62 -4.10
N LEU A 75 3.60 16.73 -3.14
CA LEU A 75 2.25 16.35 -2.76
C LEU A 75 1.46 17.54 -2.19
N ALA A 76 2.06 18.29 -1.26
CA ALA A 76 1.45 19.48 -0.68
C ALA A 76 1.14 20.57 -1.72
N GLU A 77 2.08 20.85 -2.63
CA GLU A 77 1.90 21.82 -3.71
C GLU A 77 0.80 21.40 -4.69
N THR A 78 0.76 20.12 -5.06
CA THR A 78 -0.26 19.59 -5.95
C THR A 78 -1.66 19.70 -5.32
N LEU A 79 -1.79 19.33 -4.04
CA LEU A 79 -3.05 19.48 -3.30
C LEU A 79 -3.50 20.93 -3.23
N GLN A 80 -2.57 21.87 -2.99
CA GLN A 80 -2.89 23.29 -2.97
C GLN A 80 -3.34 23.79 -4.35
N SER A 81 -2.69 23.35 -5.42
CA SER A 81 -3.07 23.71 -6.80
C SER A 81 -4.51 23.30 -7.12
N ILE A 82 -4.86 22.04 -6.81
CA ILE A 82 -6.23 21.52 -6.98
C ILE A 82 -7.23 22.35 -6.16
N ARG A 83 -6.91 22.60 -4.88
CA ARG A 83 -7.79 23.34 -3.97
C ARG A 83 -8.03 24.78 -4.45
N CYS A 84 -6.98 25.45 -4.91
CA CYS A 84 -7.06 26.79 -5.49
C CYS A 84 -7.88 26.82 -6.79
N ALA A 85 -7.71 25.83 -7.67
CA ALA A 85 -8.45 25.73 -8.93
C ALA A 85 -9.97 25.61 -8.73
N HIS A 86 -10.39 25.04 -7.59
CA HIS A 86 -11.80 24.88 -7.23
C HIS A 86 -12.30 25.92 -6.20
N CYS A 87 -11.46 26.87 -5.80
CA CYS A 87 -11.82 27.85 -4.77
C CYS A 87 -12.76 28.93 -5.33
N ARG A 88 -13.96 29.03 -4.73
CA ARG A 88 -14.97 30.05 -5.08
C ARG A 88 -15.03 31.22 -4.09
N ARG A 89 -14.10 31.30 -3.13
CA ARG A 89 -14.07 32.41 -2.16
C ARG A 89 -13.68 33.71 -2.86
N LEU A 90 -14.50 34.74 -2.68
CA LEU A 90 -14.21 36.09 -3.17
C LEU A 90 -13.20 36.81 -2.27
N ASP A 91 -13.26 36.57 -0.97
CA ASP A 91 -12.29 37.10 -0.01
C ASP A 91 -10.98 36.29 -0.05
N ARG A 92 -9.85 37.00 -0.22
CA ARG A 92 -8.51 36.44 -0.35
C ARG A 92 -7.66 36.57 0.91
N ARG A 93 -8.15 37.22 1.96
CA ARG A 93 -7.41 37.38 3.23
C ARG A 93 -7.03 36.04 3.88
N GLU A 94 -7.91 35.05 3.74
CA GLU A 94 -7.72 33.69 4.28
C GLU A 94 -6.91 32.76 3.36
N CYS A 95 -6.39 33.26 2.22
CA CYS A 95 -5.64 32.42 1.29
C CYS A 95 -4.33 31.89 1.90
N MET A 96 -3.67 32.69 2.75
CA MET A 96 -2.45 32.25 3.43
C MET A 96 -2.73 31.16 4.46
N ALA A 97 -3.73 31.35 5.32
CA ALA A 97 -4.13 30.33 6.30
C ALA A 97 -4.55 29.01 5.62
N CYS A 98 -5.27 29.09 4.49
CA CYS A 98 -5.62 27.92 3.68
C CYS A 98 -4.38 27.21 3.13
N ARG A 99 -3.37 27.97 2.65
CA ARG A 99 -2.12 27.40 2.15
C ARG A 99 -1.33 26.70 3.25
N ASP A 100 -1.19 27.33 4.42
CA ASP A 100 -0.49 26.76 5.58
C ASP A 100 -1.18 25.49 6.10
N GLN A 101 -2.51 25.44 6.01
CA GLN A 101 -3.27 24.24 6.35
C GLN A 101 -3.01 23.12 5.33
N THR A 102 -3.13 23.40 4.02
CA THR A 102 -2.90 22.39 2.98
C THR A 102 -1.46 21.87 2.99
N GLU A 103 -0.48 22.71 3.32
CA GLU A 103 0.91 22.28 3.45
C GLU A 103 1.09 21.24 4.56
N ARG A 104 0.51 21.50 5.75
CA ARG A 104 0.53 20.56 6.87
C ARG A 104 -0.18 19.25 6.53
N GLU A 105 -1.40 19.35 6.00
CA GLU A 105 -2.20 18.19 5.58
C GLU A 105 -1.49 17.35 4.51
N GLY A 106 -0.86 18.00 3.53
CA GLY A 106 -0.15 17.33 2.44
C GLY A 106 1.10 16.58 2.92
N LYS A 107 1.89 17.20 3.80
CA LYS A 107 3.06 16.55 4.41
C LYS A 107 2.66 15.38 5.29
N GLU A 108 1.60 15.54 6.08
CA GLU A 108 1.06 14.46 6.91
C GLU A 108 0.53 13.30 6.05
N LEU A 109 -0.20 13.60 4.97
CA LEU A 109 -0.69 12.60 4.03
C LEU A 109 0.47 11.82 3.41
N PHE A 110 1.55 12.50 3.01
CA PHE A 110 2.76 11.83 2.50
C PHE A 110 3.31 10.83 3.53
N GLY A 111 3.51 11.27 4.78
CA GLY A 111 3.98 10.39 5.86
C GLY A 111 3.07 9.19 6.11
N ARG A 112 1.75 9.38 6.04
CA ARG A 112 0.76 8.29 6.21
C ARG A 112 0.78 7.28 5.06
N LEU A 113 0.98 7.74 3.82
CA LEU A 113 0.96 6.88 2.63
C LEU A 113 2.29 6.14 2.42
N PHE A 114 3.40 6.80 2.75
CA PHE A 114 4.75 6.36 2.36
C PHE A 114 5.67 6.02 3.54
N GLN A 115 5.21 6.15 4.80
CA GLN A 115 5.96 5.94 6.05
C GLN A 115 7.44 6.36 5.95
N GLU A 116 7.71 7.66 6.02
CA GLU A 116 9.02 8.08 6.53
C GLU A 116 9.10 7.59 7.98
N LYS A 117 9.99 6.62 8.23
CA LYS A 117 10.32 6.15 9.59
C LYS A 117 10.80 7.30 10.47
#